data_AF-A0A8T7K9I4-F1
#
_entry.id   AF-A0A8T7K9I4-F1
#
_cell.length_a   1.000
_cell.length_b   1.000
_cell.length_c   1.000
_cell.angle_alpha   90.00
_cell.angle_beta   90.00
_cell.angle_gamma   90.00
#
_symmetry.space_group_name_H-M   'P 1'
#
loop_
_entity.id
_entity.type
_entity.pdbx_description
1 polymer ?
#
loop_
_entity_poly.entity_id
_entity_poly.type
_entity_poly.pdbx_seq_one_letter_code
_entity_poly.pdbx_strand_id
1 'polypeptide(L)'
;MEKKYRFLPFAARVLRIVGWIILVVGVIGSIVYGIVMGSAANGTAGGLAGGLTGFFIAVVGVIFSFLTWVFSLASSELIYLFMDVEENTRNTAEGIAIIKEKSRQA
;
A
#
# COMPACT_ATOMS: atom_id res chain seq x y z
N MET A 1 13.88 -12.61 24.12
CA MET A 1 13.01 -11.78 23.25
C MET A 1 12.57 -12.63 22.05
N GLU A 2 11.62 -13.53 22.23
CA GLU A 2 11.02 -14.22 21.09
C GLU A 2 10.14 -13.21 20.33
N LYS A 3 10.59 -12.77 19.15
CA LYS A 3 9.75 -12.00 18.23
C LYS A 3 8.67 -12.94 17.69
N LYS A 4 7.57 -13.08 18.44
CA LYS A 4 6.43 -13.94 18.11
C LYS A 4 5.88 -13.68 16.70
N TYR A 5 6.05 -12.46 16.20
CA TYR A 5 5.65 -12.06 14.84
C TYR A 5 6.84 -11.67 13.95
N ARG A 6 7.76 -12.60 13.66
CA ARG A 6 8.79 -12.39 12.62
C ARG A 6 8.20 -12.09 11.23
N PHE A 7 6.96 -12.48 10.98
CA PHE A 7 6.29 -12.35 9.69
C PHE A 7 5.72 -10.95 9.42
N LEU A 8 5.25 -10.21 10.44
CA LEU A 8 4.60 -8.90 10.24
C LEU A 8 5.54 -7.84 9.63
N PRO A 9 6.80 -7.67 10.08
CA PRO A 9 7.73 -6.73 9.44
C PRO A 9 8.05 -7.12 8.00
N PHE A 10 8.08 -8.43 7.72
CA PHE A 10 8.30 -8.94 6.37
C PHE A 10 7.10 -8.61 5.48
N ALA A 11 5.88 -8.88 5.95
CA ALA A 11 4.64 -8.58 5.22
C ALA A 11 4.52 -7.07 4.92
N ALA A 12 4.80 -6.20 5.89
CA ALA A 12 4.81 -4.75 5.68
C ALA A 12 5.81 -4.33 4.59
N ARG A 13 7.05 -4.84 4.67
CA ARG A 13 8.07 -4.57 3.64
C ARG A 13 7.66 -5.07 2.26
N VAL A 14 7.09 -6.27 2.17
CA VAL A 14 6.59 -6.83 0.90
C VAL A 14 5.47 -5.96 0.36
N LEU A 15 4.51 -5.53 1.18
CA LEU A 15 3.40 -4.69 0.76
C LEU A 15 3.88 -3.35 0.18
N ARG A 16 4.91 -2.76 0.78
CA ARG A 16 5.57 -1.57 0.24
C ARG A 16 6.19 -1.81 -1.13
N ILE A 17 6.92 -2.91 -1.31
CA ILE A 17 7.53 -3.27 -2.62
C ILE A 17 6.44 -3.54 -3.66
N VAL A 18 5.42 -4.31 -3.31
CA VAL A 18 4.27 -4.61 -4.17
C VAL A 18 3.55 -3.34 -4.58
N GLY A 19 3.36 -2.39 -3.65
CA GLY A 19 2.81 -1.08 -3.96
C GLY A 19 3.60 -0.39 -5.08
N TRP A 20 4.92 -0.31 -4.97
CA TRP A 20 5.77 0.32 -5.99
C TRP A 20 5.65 -0.39 -7.35
N ILE A 21 5.58 -1.72 -7.35
CA ILE A 21 5.35 -2.50 -8.57
C ILE A 21 3.99 -2.14 -9.19
N ILE A 22 2.93 -2.07 -8.38
CA ILE A 22 1.58 -1.68 -8.83
C ILE A 22 1.61 -0.27 -9.43
N LEU A 23 2.34 0.68 -8.84
CA LEU A 23 2.46 2.03 -9.41
C LEU A 23 3.10 2.00 -10.80
N VAL A 24 4.26 1.36 -10.92
CA VAL A 24 5.02 1.36 -12.17
C VAL A 24 4.25 0.61 -13.26
N VAL A 25 3.81 -0.62 -12.97
CA VAL A 25 3.07 -1.45 -13.92
C VAL A 25 1.72 -0.83 -14.25
N GLY A 26 1.02 -0.28 -13.25
CA GLY A 26 -0.29 0.35 -13.42
C GLY A 26 -0.22 1.60 -14.28
N VAL A 27 0.79 2.46 -14.10
CA VAL A 27 0.98 3.66 -14.93
C VAL A 27 1.31 3.27 -16.37
N ILE A 28 2.30 2.40 -16.58
CA ILE A 28 2.69 1.94 -17.93
C ILE A 28 1.49 1.25 -18.60
N GLY A 29 0.84 0.33 -17.89
CA GLY A 29 -0.32 -0.41 -18.38
C GLY A 29 -1.48 0.51 -18.74
N SER A 30 -1.78 1.53 -17.93
CA SER A 30 -2.86 2.49 -18.20
C SER A 30 -2.59 3.32 -19.45
N ILE A 31 -1.34 3.75 -19.66
CA ILE A 31 -0.95 4.51 -20.85
C ILE A 31 -1.06 3.62 -22.10
N VAL A 32 -0.46 2.42 -22.06
CA VAL A 32 -0.51 1.49 -23.20
C VAL A 32 -1.94 1.11 -23.53
N TYR A 33 -2.73 0.77 -22.51
CA TYR A 33 -4.13 0.39 -22.68
C TYR A 33 -4.96 1.56 -23.23
N GLY A 34 -4.75 2.78 -22.74
CA GLY A 34 -5.41 3.98 -23.26
C GLY A 34 -5.08 4.24 -24.73
N ILE A 35 -3.84 4.06 -25.17
CA ILE A 35 -3.43 4.21 -26.58
C ILE A 35 -4.10 3.14 -27.45
N VAL A 36 -4.08 1.88 -27.03
CA VAL A 36 -4.67 0.76 -27.78
C VAL A 36 -6.18 0.95 -27.92
N MET A 37 -6.88 1.24 -26.82
CA MET A 37 -8.33 1.43 -26.82
C MET A 37 -8.74 2.69 -27.59
N GLY A 38 -7.98 3.79 -27.46
CA GLY A 38 -8.25 5.01 -28.22
C GLY A 38 -8.08 4.81 -29.73
N SER A 39 -7.08 4.03 -30.14
CA SER A 39 -6.84 3.69 -31.55
C SER A 39 -7.94 2.79 -32.12
N ALA A 40 -8.40 1.81 -31.34
CA ALA A 40 -9.53 0.95 -31.73
C ALA A 40 -10.83 1.76 -31.87
N ALA A 41 -11.10 2.66 -30.93
CA ALA A 41 -12.27 3.53 -30.93
C ALA A 41 -12.26 4.55 -32.09
N ASN A 42 -11.08 4.98 -32.56
CA ASN A 42 -10.97 5.86 -33.72
C ASN A 42 -11.55 5.23 -35.00
N GLY A 43 -11.48 3.90 -35.13
CA GLY A 43 -12.07 3.17 -36.26
C GLY A 43 -13.60 3.07 -36.22
N THR A 44 -14.23 3.27 -35.05
CA THR A 44 -15.68 3.08 -34.86
C THR A 44 -16.42 4.39 -34.60
N ALA A 45 -15.81 5.35 -33.92
CA ALA A 45 -16.42 6.61 -33.47
C ALA A 45 -15.81 7.87 -34.13
N GLY A 46 -14.82 7.70 -35.01
CA GLY A 46 -14.07 8.80 -35.63
C GLY A 46 -12.90 9.29 -34.76
N GLY A 47 -11.89 9.87 -35.42
CA GLY A 47 -10.55 10.11 -34.85
C GLY A 47 -10.47 11.01 -33.60
N LEU A 48 -11.42 11.93 -33.41
CA LEU A 48 -11.44 12.80 -32.24
C LEU A 48 -12.08 12.12 -31.02
N ALA A 49 -13.17 11.39 -31.24
CA ALA A 49 -13.89 10.71 -30.16
C ALA A 49 -13.05 9.58 -29.57
N GLY A 50 -12.42 8.75 -30.40
CA GLY A 50 -11.56 7.67 -29.91
C GLY A 50 -10.29 8.18 -29.21
N GLY A 51 -9.69 9.27 -29.69
CA GLY A 51 -8.57 9.94 -29.02
C GLY A 51 -8.92 10.40 -27.61
N LEU A 52 -10.07 11.04 -27.43
CA LEU A 52 -10.56 11.47 -26.12
C LEU A 52 -10.85 10.28 -25.19
N THR A 53 -11.49 9.23 -25.70
CA THR A 53 -11.74 8.01 -24.92
C THR A 53 -10.44 7.39 -24.41
N GLY A 54 -9.43 7.24 -25.28
CA GLY A 54 -8.13 6.70 -24.90
C GLY A 54 -7.42 7.55 -23.84
N PHE A 55 -7.48 8.88 -23.99
CA PHE A 55 -6.93 9.82 -23.02
C PHE A 55 -7.58 9.67 -21.63
N PHE A 56 -8.91 9.67 -21.56
CA PHE A 56 -9.60 9.52 -20.28
C PHE A 56 -9.34 8.16 -19.62
N ILE A 57 -9.29 7.08 -20.40
CA ILE A 57 -8.92 5.75 -19.88
C ILE A 57 -7.52 5.78 -19.25
N ALA A 58 -6.54 6.37 -19.95
CA ALA A 58 -5.17 6.47 -19.43
C ALA A 58 -5.12 7.31 -18.14
N VAL A 59 -5.78 8.47 -18.11
CA VAL A 59 -5.80 9.37 -16.94
C VAL A 59 -6.45 8.69 -15.73
N VAL A 60 -7.63 8.09 -15.92
CA VAL A 60 -8.34 7.38 -14.84
C VAL A 60 -7.51 6.19 -14.35
N GLY A 61 -6.90 5.43 -15.25
CA GLY A 61 -6.04 4.31 -14.89
C GLY A 61 -4.81 4.74 -14.09
N VAL A 62 -4.17 5.85 -14.46
CA VAL A 62 -3.04 6.43 -13.71
C VAL A 62 -3.48 6.87 -12.31
N ILE A 63 -4.60 7.58 -12.20
CA ILE A 63 -5.15 8.00 -10.90
C ILE A 63 -5.44 6.78 -10.02
N PHE A 64 -6.11 5.76 -10.56
CA PHE A 64 -6.43 4.55 -9.82
C PHE A 64 -5.17 3.79 -9.37
N SER A 65 -4.17 3.68 -10.23
CA SER A 65 -2.87 3.07 -9.91
C SER A 65 -2.16 3.81 -8.79
N PHE A 66 -2.18 5.15 -8.84
CA PHE A 66 -1.61 6.01 -7.81
C PHE A 66 -2.32 5.84 -6.46
N LEU A 67 -3.67 5.85 -6.44
CA LEU A 67 -4.44 5.64 -5.22
C LEU A 67 -4.19 4.25 -4.62
N THR A 68 -4.09 3.22 -5.45
CA THR A 68 -3.80 1.85 -5.00
C THR A 68 -2.39 1.73 -4.41
N TRP A 69 -1.41 2.43 -4.99
CA TRP A 69 -0.06 2.55 -4.44
C TRP A 69 -0.05 3.23 -3.07
N VAL A 70 -0.71 4.40 -2.94
CA VAL A 70 -0.83 5.13 -1.66
C VAL A 70 -1.49 4.24 -0.61
N PHE A 71 -2.58 3.56 -0.96
CA PHE A 71 -3.29 2.66 -0.04
C PHE A 71 -2.39 1.50 0.43
N SER A 72 -1.58 0.93 -0.46
CA SER A 72 -0.62 -0.12 -0.12
C SER A 72 0.47 0.38 0.83
N LEU A 73 0.99 1.59 0.61
CA LEU A 73 1.95 2.21 1.52
C LEU A 73 1.33 2.52 2.89
N ALA A 74 0.14 3.11 2.92
CA ALA A 74 -0.57 3.40 4.16
C ALA A 74 -0.82 2.12 4.97
N SER A 75 -1.21 1.04 4.30
CA SER A 75 -1.41 -0.26 4.93
C SER A 75 -0.11 -0.85 5.48
N SER A 76 1.02 -0.66 4.80
CA SER A 76 2.35 -1.07 5.32
C SER A 76 2.70 -0.31 6.59
N GLU A 77 2.47 0.99 6.62
CA GLU A 77 2.77 1.82 7.80
C GLU A 77 1.81 1.53 8.96
N LEU A 78 0.54 1.22 8.69
CA LEU A 78 -0.40 0.77 9.72
C LEU A 78 0.08 -0.52 10.42
N ILE A 79 0.67 -1.46 9.67
CA ILE A 79 1.23 -2.68 10.27
C ILE A 79 2.39 -2.36 11.22
N TYR A 80 3.29 -1.44 10.83
CA TYR A 80 4.36 -0.99 11.71
C TYR A 80 3.81 -0.29 12.96
N LEU A 81 2.82 0.59 12.80
CA LEU A 81 2.19 1.30 13.90
C LEU A 81 1.57 0.33 14.93
N PHE A 82 0.86 -0.71 14.48
CA PHE A 82 0.30 -1.69 15.41
C PHE A 82 1.37 -2.47 16.17
N MET A 83 2.50 -2.75 15.53
CA MET A 83 3.62 -3.44 16.16
C MET A 83 4.27 -2.58 17.25
N ASP A 84 4.45 -1.28 16.98
CA ASP A 84 5.00 -0.34 17.95
C ASP A 84 4.05 -0.14 19.15
N VAL A 85 2.73 -0.13 18.91
CA VAL A 85 1.72 -0.08 19.99
C VAL A 85 1.76 -1.33 20.87
N GLU A 86 1.90 -2.52 20.27
CA GLU A 86 2.04 -3.78 21.01
C GLU A 86 3.30 -3.77 21.87
N GLU A 87 4.44 -3.36 21.31
CA GLU A 87 5.72 -3.31 22.01
C GLU A 87 5.68 -2.33 23.19
N ASN A 88 5.11 -1.14 22.99
CA ASN A 88 4.93 -0.16 24.06
C ASN A 88 4.01 -0.67 25.18
N THR A 89 2.92 -1.36 24.84
CA THR A 89 1.98 -1.93 25.81
C THR A 89 2.64 -3.06 26.61
N ARG A 90 3.42 -3.93 25.96
CA ARG A 90 4.14 -5.01 26.63
C ARG A 90 5.20 -4.48 27.59
N ASN A 91 6.01 -3.51 27.15
CA ASN A 91 7.05 -2.91 28.00
C ASN A 91 6.44 -2.22 29.22
N THR A 92 5.28 -1.58 29.07
CA THR A 92 4.55 -0.98 30.19
C THR A 92 4.06 -2.04 31.18
N ALA A 93 3.49 -3.14 30.69
CA ALA A 93 3.02 -4.23 31.54
C ALA A 93 4.17 -4.90 32.31
N GLU A 94 5.29 -5.17 31.65
CA GLU A 94 6.50 -5.71 32.26
C GLU A 94 7.06 -4.75 33.33
N GLY A 95 7.12 -3.44 33.02
CA GLY A 95 7.55 -2.43 33.98
C GLY A 95 6.68 -2.37 35.24
N ILE A 96 5.34 -2.43 35.09
CA ILE A 96 4.41 -2.44 36.22
C ILE A 96 4.56 -3.72 37.05
N ALA A 97 4.76 -4.88 36.40
CA ALA A 97 4.95 -6.15 37.10
C ALA A 97 6.21 -6.13 37.99
N ILE A 98 7.32 -5.60 37.47
CA ILE A 98 8.58 -5.45 38.21
C ILE A 98 8.41 -4.50 39.41
N ILE A 99 7.71 -3.37 39.23
CA ILE A 99 7.44 -2.42 40.33
C ILE A 99 6.62 -3.09 41.42
N LYS A 100 5.57 -3.84 41.04
CA LYS A 100 4.71 -4.55 41.99
C LYS A 100 5.49 -5.58 42.79
N GLU A 101 6.36 -6.36 42.14
CA GLU A 101 7.20 -7.35 42.82
C GLU A 101 8.16 -6.69 43.81
N LYS A 102 8.82 -5.59 43.41
CA LYS A 102 9.72 -4.82 44.28
C LYS A 102 9.00 -4.24 45.50
N SER A 103 7.77 -3.76 45.35
CA SER A 103 6.95 -3.24 46.46
C SER A 103 6.48 -4.30 47.45
N ARG A 104 6.50 -5.59 47.07
CA ARG A 104 6.06 -6.70 47.92
C ARG A 104 7.17 -7.30 48.77
N GLN A 105 8.42 -6.99 48.41
CA GLN A 105 9.64 -7.43 49.11
C GLN A 105 10.19 -6.37 50.08
N ALA A 106 9.62 -5.16 50.07
CA ALA A 106 9.91 -4.06 50.99
C ALA A 106 8.88 -4.02 52.12
#